data_AF-A0A7G1HRS0-F1
#
_entry.id   AF-A0A7G1HRS0-F1
#
_cell.length_a   1.000
_cell.length_b   1.000
_cell.length_c   1.000
_cell.angle_alpha   90.00
_cell.angle_beta   90.00
_cell.angle_gamma   90.00
#
_symmetry.space_group_name_H-M   'P 1'
#
loop_
_entity.id
_entity.type
_entity.pdbx_description
1 polymer ?
#
loop_
_entity_poly.entity_id
_entity_poly.type
_entity_poly.pdbx_seq_one_letter_code
_entity_poly.pdbx_strand_id
1 'polypeptide(L)'
;MEKFTLSLFLYCTLLSAEEDIFRNNTNETDPTNSFEHGKENNNLIPAKSDSLESFKEQENKEKAKQLMDLKALQSVYFSKNRKLQDNNFNVLYVAGNTNKIRLRYAMTTTFIFDNDPIIYVSLGDPSGFELTYPTNDHYDLSNMLVIKPLLIGVDTNLTVVGASGTIYTFYLFSTTYTSKFQSYFSVFVSNKRSIGKLNILSKSELEKREQEQLAKTETDNSNKQDKHKLDYRKINYESKEFDDGKFIRIGDEVNHIFIEKAKINRGYLQNPKHKRTW
;
A
#
# COMPACT_ATOMS: atom_id res chain seq x y z
N MET A 1 3.09 -22.92 44.88
CA MET A 1 1.80 -22.24 45.18
C MET A 1 2.15 -20.86 45.70
N GLU A 2 2.29 -19.90 44.80
CA GLU A 2 2.66 -18.52 45.13
C GLU A 2 1.50 -17.60 44.71
N LYS A 3 1.13 -16.72 45.63
CA LYS A 3 -0.12 -15.95 45.64
C LYS A 3 0.03 -14.70 44.77
N PHE A 4 -0.78 -14.60 43.73
CA PHE A 4 -0.99 -13.36 42.97
C PHE A 4 -1.93 -12.43 43.75
N THR A 5 -1.43 -11.26 44.17
CA THR A 5 -2.27 -10.17 44.68
C THR A 5 -2.55 -9.18 43.56
N LEU A 6 -3.79 -9.20 43.07
CA LEU A 6 -4.34 -8.31 42.05
C LEU A 6 -4.84 -7.03 42.74
N SER A 7 -4.19 -5.88 42.51
CA SER A 7 -4.68 -4.59 42.99
C SER A 7 -5.47 -3.90 41.89
N LEU A 8 -6.79 -3.93 42.02
CA LEU A 8 -7.79 -3.29 41.18
C LEU A 8 -7.96 -1.84 41.65
N PHE A 9 -7.53 -0.84 40.87
CA PHE A 9 -7.89 0.56 41.12
C PHE A 9 -9.01 0.99 40.18
N LEU A 10 -10.18 1.13 40.78
CA LEU A 10 -11.41 1.70 40.24
C LEU A 10 -11.32 3.23 40.36
N TYR A 11 -11.49 3.98 39.27
CA TYR A 11 -11.79 5.42 39.35
C TYR A 11 -12.97 5.71 38.42
N CYS A 12 -14.14 5.93 39.04
CA CYS A 12 -15.34 6.44 38.40
C CYS A 12 -15.49 7.93 38.70
N THR A 13 -15.72 8.68 37.62
CA THR A 13 -16.63 9.83 37.44
C THR A 13 -16.55 11.04 38.37
N LEU A 14 -16.25 12.20 37.76
CA LEU A 14 -17.01 13.43 37.98
C LEU A 14 -17.31 14.06 36.60
N LEU A 15 -18.60 14.09 36.30
CA LEU A 15 -19.25 14.72 35.14
C LEU A 15 -20.06 15.90 35.71
N SER A 16 -19.85 17.12 35.21
CA SER A 16 -20.74 18.29 35.24
C SER A 16 -19.98 19.42 34.52
N ALA A 17 -20.35 19.81 33.30
CA ALA A 17 -21.45 20.68 32.93
C ALA A 17 -20.89 22.08 32.59
N GLU A 18 -20.77 22.37 31.30
CA GLU A 18 -20.84 23.74 30.77
C GLU A 18 -21.23 23.64 29.29
N GLU A 19 -22.55 23.71 29.08
CA GLU A 19 -23.19 24.04 27.82
C GLU A 19 -23.14 25.56 27.61
N ASP A 20 -23.41 25.96 26.36
CA ASP A 20 -23.56 27.33 25.86
C ASP A 20 -22.26 28.09 25.56
N ILE A 21 -21.87 28.09 24.27
CA ILE A 21 -21.82 29.28 23.40
C ILE A 21 -21.44 28.78 21.99
N PHE A 22 -22.43 28.41 21.18
CA PHE A 22 -22.33 28.39 19.72
C PHE A 22 -23.67 28.83 19.15
N ARG A 23 -23.86 30.13 19.03
CA ARG A 23 -24.89 30.71 18.17
C ARG A 23 -24.31 31.89 17.39
N ASN A 24 -24.48 31.76 16.08
CA ASN A 24 -24.63 32.80 15.06
C ASN A 24 -23.34 33.37 14.46
N ASN A 25 -23.06 32.93 13.24
CA ASN A 25 -22.73 33.82 12.13
C ASN A 25 -22.98 33.10 10.79
N THR A 26 -24.21 33.18 10.31
CA THR A 26 -24.58 32.95 8.90
C THR A 26 -25.44 34.15 8.50
N ASN A 27 -24.84 35.12 7.81
CA ASN A 27 -25.58 36.13 7.06
C ASN A 27 -25.34 35.85 5.58
N GLU A 28 -26.27 35.11 4.98
CA GLU A 28 -26.55 35.19 3.55
C GLU A 28 -27.34 36.47 3.28
N THR A 29 -26.92 37.17 2.25
CA THR A 29 -27.52 38.38 1.70
C THR A 29 -28.54 38.04 0.62
N ASP A 30 -29.74 38.62 0.69
CA ASP A 30 -30.43 39.18 -0.48
C ASP A 30 -31.63 40.07 -0.05
N PRO A 31 -32.13 40.98 -0.92
CA PRO A 31 -32.40 42.37 -0.54
C PRO A 31 -33.87 42.76 -0.73
N THR A 32 -34.39 43.65 0.12
CA THR A 32 -35.58 44.43 -0.22
C THR A 32 -35.51 45.84 0.36
N ASN A 33 -35.54 46.81 -0.57
CA ASN A 33 -35.73 48.23 -0.36
C ASN A 33 -37.03 48.56 0.40
N SER A 34 -36.93 49.47 1.36
CA SER A 34 -37.97 50.48 1.58
C SER A 34 -37.35 51.74 2.18
N PHE A 35 -37.48 52.83 1.42
CA PHE A 35 -37.15 54.19 1.78
C PHE A 35 -37.93 54.65 3.01
N GLU A 36 -37.25 55.26 3.98
CA GLU A 36 -37.83 56.33 4.79
C GLU A 36 -36.78 57.41 5.08
N HIS A 37 -37.20 58.65 4.88
CA HIS A 37 -36.41 59.87 4.89
C HIS A 37 -36.49 60.49 6.29
N GLY A 38 -35.36 60.64 6.99
CA GLY A 38 -35.37 61.15 8.36
C GLY A 38 -34.01 61.61 8.89
N LYS A 39 -33.67 62.86 8.58
CA LYS A 39 -32.78 63.77 9.31
C LYS A 39 -31.33 63.34 9.54
N GLU A 40 -30.46 64.02 8.78
CA GLU A 40 -29.02 64.15 9.01
C GLU A 40 -28.70 64.49 10.47
N ASN A 41 -28.01 63.57 11.14
CA ASN A 41 -27.09 63.88 12.22
C ASN A 41 -25.74 63.27 11.83
N ASN A 42 -24.89 64.10 11.24
CA ASN A 42 -23.52 63.76 10.90
C ASN A 42 -22.70 63.53 12.17
N ASN A 43 -22.69 62.29 12.65
CA ASN A 43 -21.59 61.73 13.44
C ASN A 43 -21.08 60.47 12.74
N LEU A 44 -20.47 60.69 11.58
CA LEU A 44 -19.54 59.72 11.01
C LEU A 44 -18.37 59.62 12.00
N ILE A 45 -18.38 58.57 12.82
CA ILE A 45 -17.17 58.10 13.49
C ILE A 45 -16.20 57.79 12.35
N PRO A 46 -15.06 58.50 12.21
CA PRO A 46 -14.12 58.16 11.17
C PRO A 46 -13.67 56.73 11.44
N ALA A 47 -13.84 55.84 10.45
CA ALA A 47 -13.20 54.54 10.49
C ALA A 47 -11.73 54.79 10.81
N LYS A 48 -11.31 54.29 11.98
CA LYS A 48 -9.96 54.49 12.51
C LYS A 48 -9.02 54.04 11.39
N SER A 49 -8.37 54.99 10.73
CA SER A 49 -7.41 54.67 9.68
C SER A 49 -6.31 53.91 10.38
N ASP A 50 -6.29 52.59 10.23
CA ASP A 50 -5.20 51.77 10.74
C ASP A 50 -3.91 52.38 10.21
N SER A 51 -3.11 52.92 11.11
CA SER A 51 -1.89 53.63 10.74
C SER A 51 -0.92 52.62 10.14
N LEU A 52 -0.06 53.05 9.22
CA LEU A 52 0.99 52.18 8.67
C LEU A 52 1.86 51.52 9.76
N GLU A 53 1.92 52.15 10.95
CA GLU A 53 2.57 51.63 12.15
C GLU A 53 1.82 50.46 12.79
N SER A 54 0.48 50.51 12.90
CA SER A 54 -0.30 49.39 13.46
C SER A 54 -0.24 48.15 12.56
N PHE A 55 -0.24 48.35 11.23
CA PHE A 55 -0.03 47.26 10.28
C PHE A 55 1.36 46.62 10.42
N LYS A 56 2.42 47.43 10.52
CA LYS A 56 3.78 46.93 10.75
C LYS A 56 3.93 46.22 12.09
N GLU A 57 3.29 46.72 13.13
CA GLU A 57 3.32 46.08 14.45
C GLU A 57 2.58 44.73 14.45
N GLN A 58 1.46 44.64 13.73
CA GLN A 58 0.72 43.39 13.57
C GLN A 58 1.49 42.37 12.74
N GLU A 59 2.10 42.79 11.63
CA GLU A 59 2.98 41.95 10.81
C GLU A 59 4.19 41.45 11.63
N ASN A 60 4.79 42.33 12.44
CA ASN A 60 5.90 41.95 13.33
C ASN A 60 5.46 40.98 14.42
N LYS A 61 4.25 41.13 14.98
CA LYS A 61 3.68 40.18 15.95
C LYS A 61 3.40 38.83 15.31
N GLU A 62 2.90 38.79 14.08
CA GLU A 62 2.69 37.55 13.32
C GLU A 62 4.02 36.86 12.99
N LYS A 63 5.01 37.60 12.50
CA LYS A 63 6.37 37.08 12.28
C LYS A 63 6.99 36.56 13.57
N ALA A 64 6.83 37.26 14.70
CA ALA A 64 7.32 36.81 16.00
C ALA A 64 6.63 35.52 16.47
N LYS A 65 5.31 35.39 16.26
CA LYS A 65 4.57 34.14 16.51
C LYS A 65 5.11 33.00 15.64
N GLN A 66 5.28 33.22 14.34
CA GLN A 66 5.88 32.24 13.43
C GLN A 66 7.29 31.82 13.86
N LEU A 67 8.13 32.76 14.29
CA LEU A 67 9.48 32.48 14.83
C LEU A 67 9.44 31.65 16.13
N MET A 68 8.49 31.93 17.02
CA MET A 68 8.26 31.11 18.22
C MET A 68 7.79 29.69 17.86
N ASP A 69 6.92 29.56 16.87
CA ASP A 69 6.43 28.27 16.38
C ASP A 69 7.54 27.44 15.72
N LEU A 70 8.46 28.08 14.99
CA LEU A 70 9.65 27.42 14.44
C LEU A 70 10.60 26.92 15.55
N LYS A 71 10.78 27.70 16.61
CA LYS A 71 11.57 27.26 17.77
C LYS A 71 10.95 26.03 18.45
N ALA A 72 9.62 26.01 18.59
CA ALA A 72 8.91 24.85 19.08
C ALA A 72 9.09 23.63 18.16
N LEU A 73 8.96 23.81 16.84
CA LEU A 73 9.16 22.77 15.82
C LEU A 73 10.54 22.11 15.92
N GLN A 74 11.59 22.92 16.11
CA GLN A 74 12.97 22.45 16.14
C GLN A 74 13.38 21.90 17.52
N SER A 75 12.76 22.38 18.61
CA SER A 75 13.11 21.98 19.97
C SER A 75 13.08 20.46 20.21
N VAL A 76 12.14 19.76 19.57
CA VAL A 76 12.01 18.30 19.69
C VAL A 76 13.23 17.58 19.09
N TYR A 77 13.79 18.12 17.99
CA TYR A 77 14.99 17.58 17.36
C TYR A 77 16.27 17.85 18.16
N PHE A 78 16.29 18.90 18.97
CA PHE A 78 17.41 19.26 19.84
C PHE A 78 17.29 18.72 21.27
N SER A 79 16.27 17.88 21.55
CA SER A 79 16.11 17.29 22.87
C SER A 79 17.22 16.27 23.16
N LYS A 80 17.77 16.30 24.39
CA LYS A 80 18.89 15.43 24.80
C LYS A 80 18.57 13.94 24.76
N ASN A 81 17.29 13.58 24.89
CA ASN A 81 16.83 12.19 24.93
C ASN A 81 16.51 11.63 23.55
N ARG A 82 16.64 12.43 22.48
CA ARG A 82 16.35 12.00 21.12
C ARG A 82 17.44 11.09 20.59
N LYS A 83 17.03 10.00 19.94
CA LYS A 83 17.92 9.13 19.17
C LYS A 83 17.91 9.53 17.71
N LEU A 84 19.03 9.32 17.02
CA LEU A 84 19.15 9.62 15.59
C LEU A 84 18.15 8.81 14.73
N GLN A 85 17.70 7.67 15.24
CA GLN A 85 16.79 6.76 14.55
C GLN A 85 15.30 7.06 14.80
N ASP A 86 14.94 8.03 15.65
CA ASP A 86 13.55 8.23 16.09
C ASP A 86 12.57 8.59 14.97
N ASN A 87 13.05 9.09 13.83
CA ASN A 87 12.23 9.39 12.66
C ASN A 87 12.18 8.24 11.64
N ASN A 88 12.81 7.09 11.90
CA ASN A 88 12.76 5.92 11.02
C ASN A 88 11.94 4.83 11.69
N PHE A 89 10.79 4.51 11.11
CA PHE A 89 9.92 3.46 11.61
C PHE A 89 10.08 2.18 10.80
N ASN A 90 10.43 1.10 11.48
CA ASN A 90 10.73 -0.18 10.83
C ASN A 90 9.65 -1.18 11.18
N VAL A 91 8.85 -1.52 10.18
CA VAL A 91 7.74 -2.45 10.29
C VAL A 91 8.22 -3.83 9.89
N LEU A 92 8.15 -4.77 10.83
CA LEU A 92 8.19 -6.18 10.49
C LEU A 92 6.82 -6.55 9.93
N TYR A 93 6.76 -6.92 8.66
CA TYR A 93 5.51 -7.28 8.02
C TYR A 93 4.91 -8.55 8.65
N VAL A 94 3.61 -8.50 8.91
CA VAL A 94 2.78 -9.61 9.35
C VAL A 94 1.44 -9.45 8.67
N ALA A 95 0.99 -10.52 8.00
CA ALA A 95 -0.26 -10.50 7.24
C ALA A 95 -1.46 -10.13 8.13
N GLY A 96 -2.31 -9.23 7.64
CA GLY A 96 -3.50 -8.75 8.35
C GLY A 96 -3.25 -7.65 9.38
N ASN A 97 -2.00 -7.31 9.69
CA ASN A 97 -1.71 -6.24 10.64
C ASN A 97 -1.94 -4.85 10.02
N THR A 98 -2.55 -3.96 10.79
CA THR A 98 -2.66 -2.53 10.47
C THR A 98 -1.68 -1.72 11.31
N ASN A 99 -0.69 -1.12 10.67
CA ASN A 99 0.34 -0.34 11.36
C ASN A 99 -0.08 1.13 11.48
N LYS A 100 0.02 1.70 12.70
CA LYS A 100 -0.31 3.11 12.95
C LYS A 100 0.89 3.99 12.66
N ILE A 101 0.76 4.91 11.72
CA ILE A 101 1.83 5.79 11.28
C ILE A 101 1.46 7.23 11.61
N ARG A 102 2.31 7.86 12.44
CA ARG A 102 2.20 9.27 12.74
C ARG A 102 2.88 10.10 11.66
N LEU A 103 2.11 10.98 11.04
CA LEU A 103 2.59 11.98 10.10
C LEU A 103 2.53 13.37 10.75
N ARG A 104 3.18 14.36 10.14
CA ARG A 104 3.07 15.77 10.56
C ARG A 104 2.62 16.59 9.37
N TYR A 105 1.72 17.53 9.63
CA TYR A 105 1.27 18.52 8.67
C TYR A 105 2.44 19.15 7.91
N ALA A 106 2.29 19.26 6.58
CA ALA A 106 3.28 19.82 5.66
C ALA A 106 4.66 19.12 5.63
N MET A 107 4.81 17.96 6.29
CA MET A 107 6.01 17.13 6.18
C MET A 107 5.72 15.87 5.37
N THR A 108 6.71 15.43 4.61
CA THR A 108 6.65 14.18 3.86
C THR A 108 7.11 13.00 4.71
N THR A 109 6.47 11.86 4.50
CA THR A 109 6.92 10.56 4.99
C THR A 109 7.07 9.63 3.79
N THR A 110 8.24 9.02 3.65
CA THR A 110 8.53 8.05 2.60
C THR A 110 8.31 6.63 3.12
N PHE A 111 7.35 5.95 2.55
CA PHE A 111 7.13 4.52 2.70
C PHE A 111 8.02 3.77 1.70
N ILE A 112 8.69 2.74 2.18
CA ILE A 112 9.64 1.94 1.41
C ILE A 112 9.31 0.47 1.64
N PHE A 113 8.93 -0.23 0.58
CA PHE A 113 8.57 -1.65 0.60
C PHE A 113 9.76 -2.48 0.12
N ASP A 114 10.28 -3.35 0.97
CA ASP A 114 11.53 -4.06 0.71
C ASP A 114 11.41 -5.09 -0.42
N ASN A 115 12.11 -4.83 -1.55
CA ASN A 115 12.09 -5.64 -2.78
C ASN A 115 10.68 -5.96 -3.31
N ASP A 116 9.72 -5.06 -3.09
CA ASP A 116 8.33 -5.25 -3.50
C ASP A 116 7.80 -4.00 -4.21
N PRO A 117 7.91 -3.94 -5.55
CA PRO A 117 7.37 -2.85 -6.35
C PRO A 117 5.88 -2.63 -6.07
N ILE A 118 5.45 -1.37 -5.98
CA ILE A 118 4.05 -1.04 -5.75
C ILE A 118 3.28 -1.19 -7.06
N ILE A 119 2.17 -1.93 -7.02
CA ILE A 119 1.27 -2.07 -8.17
C ILE A 119 -0.08 -1.37 -7.96
N TYR A 120 -0.47 -1.13 -6.71
CA TYR A 120 -1.72 -0.47 -6.39
C TYR A 120 -1.67 0.22 -5.04
N VAL A 121 -2.31 1.39 -4.95
CA VAL A 121 -2.51 2.13 -3.70
C VAL A 121 -3.95 2.62 -3.60
N SER A 122 -4.53 2.45 -2.43
CA SER A 122 -5.83 3.02 -2.05
C SER A 122 -5.66 3.89 -0.80
N LEU A 123 -6.14 5.12 -0.89
CA LEU A 123 -6.13 6.11 0.18
C LEU A 123 -7.56 6.55 0.46
N GLY A 124 -8.00 6.47 1.72
CA GLY A 124 -9.40 6.70 2.08
C GLY A 124 -9.85 8.15 1.93
N ASP A 125 -9.04 9.11 2.40
CA ASP A 125 -9.29 10.55 2.34
C ASP A 125 -8.20 11.23 1.49
N PRO A 126 -8.41 11.36 0.18
CA PRO A 126 -7.45 12.04 -0.70
C PRO A 126 -7.46 13.57 -0.54
N SER A 127 -8.41 14.16 0.20
CA SER A 127 -8.46 15.61 0.39
C SER A 127 -7.51 16.09 1.49
N GLY A 128 -7.33 15.27 2.53
CA GLY A 128 -6.43 15.55 3.65
C GLY A 128 -4.96 15.20 3.41
N PHE A 129 -4.64 14.53 2.30
CA PHE A 129 -3.32 13.94 2.06
C PHE A 129 -2.93 14.00 0.58
N GLU A 130 -1.68 14.39 0.32
CA GLU A 130 -1.04 14.31 -0.98
C GLU A 130 -0.19 13.05 -1.06
N LEU A 131 -0.28 12.37 -2.21
CA LEU A 131 0.41 11.13 -2.49
C LEU A 131 1.25 11.28 -3.75
N THR A 132 2.52 10.86 -3.67
CA THR A 132 3.48 10.99 -4.77
C THR A 132 4.31 9.72 -4.92
N TYR A 133 4.57 9.31 -6.15
CA TYR A 133 5.49 8.23 -6.49
C TYR A 133 6.83 8.84 -6.90
N PRO A 134 7.92 8.62 -6.15
CA PRO A 134 9.25 9.06 -6.58
C PRO A 134 9.62 8.43 -7.91
N THR A 135 10.11 9.23 -8.84
CA THR A 135 10.61 8.76 -10.14
C THR A 135 12.06 9.18 -10.32
N ASN A 136 12.83 8.34 -11.02
CA ASN A 136 14.20 8.64 -11.41
C ASN A 136 14.47 7.98 -12.77
N ASP A 137 15.28 8.62 -13.61
CA ASP A 137 15.56 8.11 -14.95
C ASP A 137 16.49 6.89 -14.92
N HIS A 138 17.41 6.84 -13.96
CA HIS A 138 18.45 5.81 -13.88
C HIS A 138 18.10 4.67 -12.94
N TYR A 139 17.39 4.97 -11.86
CA TYR A 139 17.11 4.04 -10.78
C TYR A 139 15.63 3.68 -10.72
N ASP A 140 15.35 2.42 -10.37
CA ASP A 140 13.99 2.00 -10.05
C ASP A 140 13.63 2.36 -8.60
N LEU A 141 12.55 3.13 -8.46
CA LEU A 141 11.97 3.57 -7.19
C LEU A 141 10.50 3.11 -7.07
N SER A 142 10.09 2.12 -7.86
CA SER A 142 8.72 1.58 -7.90
C SER A 142 8.22 1.07 -6.54
N ASN A 143 9.14 0.75 -5.61
CA ASN A 143 8.84 0.29 -4.26
C ASN A 143 8.73 1.42 -3.22
N MET A 144 8.67 2.68 -3.66
CA MET A 144 8.58 3.85 -2.79
C MET A 144 7.29 4.62 -2.98
N LEU A 145 6.76 5.15 -1.87
CA LEU A 145 5.58 5.98 -1.84
C LEU A 145 5.81 7.15 -0.88
N VAL A 146 5.52 8.38 -1.30
CA VAL A 146 5.64 9.57 -0.46
C VAL A 146 4.26 10.09 -0.13
N ILE A 147 4.00 10.33 1.15
CA ILE A 147 2.73 10.88 1.64
C ILE A 147 3.01 12.16 2.42
N LYS A 148 2.22 13.21 2.15
CA LYS A 148 2.27 14.49 2.83
C LYS A 148 0.87 14.89 3.32
N PRO A 149 0.64 15.03 4.62
CA PRO A 149 -0.63 15.55 5.11
C PRO A 149 -0.81 17.03 4.77
N LEU A 150 -2.00 17.38 4.28
CA LEU A 150 -2.41 18.73 3.88
C LEU A 150 -3.20 19.45 4.98
N LEU A 151 -3.67 18.74 6.00
CA LEU A 151 -4.41 19.31 7.12
C LEU A 151 -3.87 18.76 8.46
N ILE A 152 -4.14 19.47 9.54
CA ILE A 152 -3.80 19.06 10.91
C ILE A 152 -4.97 18.24 11.48
N GLY A 153 -4.68 17.13 12.16
CA GLY A 153 -5.69 16.35 12.87
C GLY A 153 -6.55 15.44 12.01
N VAL A 154 -6.34 15.44 10.69
CA VAL A 154 -6.97 14.49 9.77
C VAL A 154 -6.32 13.12 9.84
N ASP A 155 -7.10 12.08 9.58
CA ASP A 155 -6.68 10.69 9.57
C ASP A 155 -7.28 9.94 8.37
N THR A 156 -6.64 8.84 8.00
CA THR A 156 -7.09 8.01 6.87
C THR A 156 -6.50 6.61 6.93
N ASN A 157 -7.11 5.66 6.21
CA ASN A 157 -6.51 4.37 5.93
C ASN A 157 -5.71 4.41 4.63
N LEU A 158 -4.59 3.68 4.61
CA LEU A 158 -3.77 3.45 3.44
C LEU A 158 -3.64 1.94 3.23
N THR A 159 -3.99 1.49 2.03
CA THR A 159 -3.75 0.11 1.57
C THR A 159 -2.81 0.15 0.38
N VAL A 160 -1.71 -0.59 0.46
CA VAL A 160 -0.74 -0.74 -0.64
C VAL A 160 -0.66 -2.21 -1.01
N VAL A 161 -0.65 -2.50 -2.31
CA VAL A 161 -0.44 -3.85 -2.84
C VAL A 161 0.86 -3.86 -3.62
N GLY A 162 1.75 -4.77 -3.25
CA GLY A 162 3.00 -5.00 -3.95
C GLY A 162 2.87 -6.04 -5.07
N ALA A 163 3.83 -6.04 -6.00
CA ALA A 163 3.92 -7.00 -7.10
C ALA A 163 4.06 -8.45 -6.61
N SER A 164 4.57 -8.65 -5.38
CA SER A 164 4.60 -9.94 -4.71
C SER A 164 3.21 -10.49 -4.34
N GLY A 165 2.15 -9.68 -4.43
CA GLY A 165 0.81 -9.97 -3.92
C GLY A 165 0.63 -9.63 -2.44
N THR A 166 1.67 -9.11 -1.77
CA THR A 166 1.59 -8.70 -0.37
C THR A 166 0.70 -7.46 -0.22
N ILE A 167 -0.22 -7.52 0.74
CA ILE A 167 -1.10 -6.40 1.09
C ILE A 167 -0.59 -5.76 2.38
N TYR A 168 -0.30 -4.46 2.31
CA TYR A 168 0.14 -3.64 3.42
C TYR A 168 -0.97 -2.68 3.84
N THR A 169 -1.32 -2.69 5.13
CA THR A 169 -2.39 -1.84 5.67
C THR A 169 -1.85 -0.91 6.75
N PHE A 170 -2.20 0.37 6.66
CA PHE A 170 -1.78 1.41 7.58
C PHE A 170 -2.96 2.29 7.99
N TYR A 171 -2.90 2.76 9.24
CA TYR A 171 -3.69 3.87 9.73
C TYR A 171 -2.78 5.10 9.83
N LEU A 172 -3.09 6.14 9.06
CA LEU A 172 -2.33 7.37 8.99
C LEU A 172 -3.05 8.46 9.75
N PHE A 173 -2.31 9.29 10.48
CA PHE A 173 -2.88 10.47 11.12
C PHE A 173 -1.89 11.62 11.15
N SER A 174 -2.41 12.83 10.94
CA SER A 174 -1.63 14.06 10.87
C SER A 174 -1.58 14.76 12.23
N THR A 175 -0.37 15.14 12.64
CA THR A 175 -0.13 15.92 13.84
C THR A 175 0.37 17.33 13.51
N THR A 176 0.25 18.24 14.47
CA THR A 176 0.79 19.60 14.38
C THR A 176 2.24 19.67 14.89
N TYR A 177 2.88 20.83 14.68
CA TYR A 177 4.24 21.12 15.18
C TYR A 177 4.34 21.12 16.70
N THR A 178 3.24 21.38 17.42
CA THR A 178 3.18 21.35 18.89
C THR A 178 3.09 19.93 19.47
N SER A 179 2.96 18.89 18.63
CA SER A 179 2.96 17.50 19.08
C SER A 179 4.25 17.16 19.81
N LYS A 180 4.13 16.62 21.03
CA LYS A 180 5.24 16.08 21.83
C LYS A 180 5.95 14.91 21.14
N PHE A 181 5.27 14.26 20.20
CA PHE A 181 5.83 13.13 19.47
C PHE A 181 6.20 13.52 18.04
N GLN A 182 7.35 13.03 17.60
CA GLN A 182 7.82 13.25 16.24
C GLN A 182 7.07 12.39 15.23
N SER A 183 6.91 12.92 14.03
CA SER A 183 6.49 12.17 12.85
C SER A 183 7.64 11.29 12.35
N TYR A 184 7.29 10.25 11.60
CA TYR A 184 8.29 9.46 10.90
C TYR A 184 8.64 10.13 9.55
N PHE A 185 9.92 10.13 9.20
CA PHE A 185 10.40 10.55 7.87
C PHE A 185 10.44 9.36 6.92
N SER A 186 10.81 8.19 7.44
CA SER A 186 10.79 6.95 6.69
C SER A 186 9.99 5.89 7.42
N VAL A 187 9.23 5.12 6.65
CA VAL A 187 8.56 3.90 7.08
C VAL A 187 9.07 2.78 6.20
N PHE A 188 9.98 1.96 6.75
CA PHE A 188 10.55 0.82 6.05
C PHE A 188 9.78 -0.44 6.43
N VAL A 189 9.25 -1.14 5.43
CA VAL A 189 8.43 -2.33 5.61
C VAL A 189 9.15 -3.51 4.99
N SER A 190 9.47 -4.52 5.81
CA SER A 190 10.17 -5.71 5.35
C SER A 190 9.76 -6.95 6.15
N ASN A 191 9.93 -8.11 5.51
CA ASN A 191 9.89 -9.42 6.16
C ASN A 191 11.17 -9.70 6.98
N LYS A 192 12.27 -8.99 6.69
CA LYS A 192 13.59 -9.16 7.33
C LYS A 192 14.01 -7.81 7.90
N ARG A 193 14.12 -7.73 9.23
CA ARG A 193 14.29 -6.48 10.01
C ARG A 193 15.60 -5.69 9.75
N SER A 194 16.42 -6.05 8.76
CA SER A 194 17.70 -5.39 8.49
C SER A 194 17.52 -4.11 7.68
N ILE A 195 17.67 -2.96 8.34
CA ILE A 195 17.69 -1.64 7.70
C ILE A 195 19.14 -1.29 7.35
N GLY A 196 19.36 -0.66 6.19
CA GLY A 196 20.63 0.04 5.93
C GLY A 196 21.08 0.04 4.48
N LYS A 197 20.54 -0.85 3.64
CA LYS A 197 20.85 -0.84 2.21
C LYS A 197 19.63 -1.28 1.40
N LEU A 198 19.08 -0.35 0.64
CA LEU A 198 18.11 -0.68 -0.39
C LEU A 198 18.86 -1.28 -1.57
N ASN A 199 18.36 -2.41 -2.08
CA ASN A 199 18.82 -2.93 -3.36
C ASN A 199 18.14 -2.13 -4.48
N ILE A 200 18.61 -0.90 -4.69
CA ILE A 200 18.17 -0.08 -5.81
C ILE A 200 18.92 -0.58 -7.04
N LEU A 201 18.17 -1.13 -7.98
CA LEU A 201 18.71 -1.58 -9.26
C LEU A 201 18.63 -0.42 -10.25
N SER A 202 19.64 -0.29 -11.09
CA SER A 202 19.51 0.58 -12.25
C SER A 202 18.54 -0.03 -13.25
N LYS A 203 17.84 0.81 -14.02
CA LYS A 203 16.90 0.31 -15.04
C LYS A 203 17.60 -0.57 -16.09
N SER A 204 18.85 -0.26 -16.43
CA SER A 204 19.62 -1.09 -17.36
C SER A 204 20.00 -2.45 -16.77
N GLU A 205 20.22 -2.57 -15.46
CA GLU A 205 20.39 -3.86 -14.79
C GLU A 205 19.09 -4.65 -14.73
N LEU A 206 17.94 -3.98 -14.55
CA LEU A 206 16.63 -4.64 -14.63
C LEU A 206 16.37 -5.19 -16.04
N GLU A 207 16.58 -4.39 -17.08
CA GLU A 207 16.44 -4.80 -18.48
C GLU A 207 17.35 -6.00 -18.81
N LYS A 208 18.61 -5.97 -18.35
CA LYS A 208 19.53 -7.12 -18.53
C LYS A 208 19.03 -8.37 -17.83
N ARG A 209 18.50 -8.24 -16.60
CA ARG A 209 17.95 -9.39 -15.86
C ARG A 209 16.71 -9.96 -16.54
N GLU A 210 15.84 -9.11 -17.07
CA GLU A 210 14.67 -9.53 -17.83
C GLU A 210 15.07 -10.27 -19.10
N GLN A 211 16.03 -9.74 -19.86
CA GLN A 211 16.58 -10.40 -21.04
C GLN A 211 17.24 -11.75 -20.72
N GLU A 212 18.03 -11.83 -19.65
CA GLU A 212 18.63 -13.08 -19.20
C GLU A 212 17.59 -14.11 -18.78
N GLN A 213 16.49 -13.68 -18.13
CA GLN A 213 15.39 -14.57 -17.75
C GLN A 213 14.62 -15.07 -18.97
N LEU A 214 14.35 -14.22 -19.95
CA LEU A 214 13.73 -14.61 -21.21
C LEU A 214 14.60 -15.62 -21.96
N ALA A 215 15.90 -15.36 -22.08
CA ALA A 215 16.85 -16.27 -22.73
C ALA A 215 16.96 -17.63 -22.02
N LYS A 216 16.92 -17.66 -20.67
CA LYS A 216 16.86 -18.90 -19.88
C LYS A 216 15.56 -19.67 -20.12
N THR A 217 14.44 -18.98 -20.20
CA THR A 217 13.13 -19.61 -20.46
C THR A 217 13.06 -20.18 -21.88
N GLU A 218 13.65 -19.50 -22.85
CA GLU A 218 13.77 -19.98 -24.24
C GLU A 218 14.72 -21.19 -24.36
N THR A 219 15.86 -21.18 -23.66
CA THR A 219 16.79 -22.32 -23.66
C THR A 219 16.26 -23.53 -22.88
N ASP A 220 15.47 -23.33 -21.82
CA ASP A 220 14.76 -24.42 -21.15
C ASP A 220 13.63 -25.00 -22.03
N ASN A 221 12.96 -24.16 -22.82
CA ASN A 221 11.99 -24.61 -23.81
C ASN A 221 12.66 -25.32 -25.01
N SER A 222 13.84 -24.88 -25.46
CA SER A 222 14.60 -25.59 -26.51
C SER A 222 15.15 -26.93 -26.00
N ASN A 223 15.63 -26.99 -24.76
CA ASN A 223 16.06 -28.24 -24.12
C ASN A 223 14.89 -29.22 -23.86
N LYS A 224 13.66 -28.71 -23.64
CA LYS A 224 12.44 -29.54 -23.63
C LYS A 224 12.02 -29.99 -25.03
N GLN A 225 12.24 -29.18 -26.07
CA GLN A 225 12.02 -29.60 -27.47
C GLN A 225 13.06 -30.64 -27.92
N ASP A 226 14.30 -30.58 -27.44
CA ASP A 226 15.33 -31.57 -27.80
C ASP A 226 15.21 -32.89 -27.03
N LYS A 227 14.63 -32.91 -25.82
CA LYS A 227 14.22 -34.16 -25.14
C LYS A 227 12.88 -34.72 -25.60
N HIS A 228 12.13 -33.95 -26.39
CA HIS A 228 10.88 -34.39 -27.01
C HIS A 228 10.94 -34.17 -28.53
N LYS A 229 12.01 -34.61 -29.18
CA LYS A 229 11.97 -34.96 -30.60
C LYS A 229 11.10 -36.22 -30.75
N LEU A 230 9.81 -36.07 -30.48
CA LEU A 230 8.76 -36.92 -31.00
C LEU A 230 8.96 -36.83 -32.51
N ASP A 231 9.51 -37.90 -33.08
CA ASP A 231 9.57 -38.08 -34.52
C ASP A 231 8.11 -38.17 -35.01
N TYR A 232 7.51 -37.03 -35.33
CA TYR A 232 6.15 -36.91 -35.86
C TYR A 232 5.99 -37.64 -37.20
N ARG A 233 7.07 -38.19 -37.77
CA ARG A 233 7.05 -39.09 -38.93
C ARG A 233 6.96 -40.57 -38.58
N LYS A 234 6.97 -40.94 -37.29
CA LYS A 234 6.77 -42.33 -36.86
C LYS A 234 5.61 -42.40 -35.87
N ILE A 235 4.40 -42.24 -36.41
CA ILE A 235 3.18 -42.66 -35.70
C ILE A 235 3.35 -44.17 -35.45
N ASN A 236 3.50 -44.56 -34.19
CA ASN A 236 3.50 -45.97 -33.85
C ASN A 236 2.06 -46.50 -33.99
N TYR A 237 1.76 -47.12 -35.13
CA TYR A 237 0.47 -47.76 -35.42
C TYR A 237 0.27 -49.09 -34.66
N GLU A 238 1.16 -49.45 -33.73
CA GLU A 238 0.95 -50.62 -32.88
C GLU A 238 -0.29 -50.42 -32.02
N SER A 239 -1.37 -51.13 -32.36
CA SER A 239 -2.56 -51.23 -31.54
C SER A 239 -2.18 -51.84 -30.19
N LYS A 240 -2.28 -51.04 -29.12
CA LYS A 240 -2.22 -51.55 -27.76
C LYS A 240 -3.56 -52.22 -27.46
N GLU A 241 -3.51 -53.54 -27.31
CA GLU A 241 -4.64 -54.37 -26.94
C GLU A 241 -4.55 -54.66 -25.44
N PHE A 242 -5.55 -54.23 -24.68
CA PHE A 242 -5.68 -54.56 -23.26
C PHE A 242 -6.97 -55.38 -23.06
N ASP A 243 -6.84 -56.55 -22.44
CA ASP A 243 -7.97 -57.44 -22.11
C ASP A 243 -8.13 -57.46 -20.60
N ASP A 244 -9.22 -56.88 -20.10
CA ASP A 244 -9.57 -56.87 -18.68
C ASP A 244 -10.49 -58.04 -18.29
N GLY A 245 -10.72 -58.99 -19.20
CA GLY A 245 -11.57 -60.16 -19.04
C GLY A 245 -13.03 -59.93 -19.45
N LYS A 246 -13.54 -58.70 -19.39
CA LYS A 246 -14.92 -58.35 -19.76
C LYS A 246 -14.99 -57.58 -21.09
N PHE A 247 -14.00 -56.73 -21.34
CA PHE A 247 -13.84 -55.91 -22.51
C PHE A 247 -12.44 -56.09 -23.10
N ILE A 248 -12.37 -55.99 -24.43
CA ILE A 248 -11.11 -55.79 -25.15
C ILE A 248 -11.05 -54.31 -25.51
N ARG A 249 -10.01 -53.63 -25.01
CA ARG A 249 -9.70 -52.25 -25.37
C ARG A 249 -8.62 -52.25 -26.45
N ILE A 250 -8.91 -51.61 -27.58
CA ILE A 250 -7.97 -51.47 -28.71
C ILE A 250 -7.75 -49.98 -28.96
N GLY A 251 -6.52 -49.51 -28.82
CA GLY A 251 -6.14 -48.12 -29.07
C GLY A 251 -5.29 -47.51 -27.96
N ASP A 252 -5.10 -46.19 -28.01
CA ASP A 252 -4.34 -45.45 -27.02
C ASP A 252 -5.23 -44.94 -25.86
N GLU A 253 -4.67 -44.09 -24.98
CA GLU A 253 -5.43 -43.59 -23.83
C GLU A 253 -6.63 -42.73 -24.24
N VAL A 254 -6.53 -42.03 -25.39
CA VAL A 254 -7.47 -40.99 -25.83
C VAL A 254 -8.45 -41.52 -26.88
N ASN A 255 -7.96 -42.29 -27.84
CA ASN A 255 -8.69 -42.89 -28.96
C ASN A 255 -8.66 -44.42 -28.84
N HIS A 256 -9.69 -44.97 -28.20
CA HIS A 256 -9.83 -46.42 -28.06
C HIS A 256 -11.25 -46.90 -28.32
N ILE A 257 -11.34 -48.15 -28.78
CA ILE A 257 -12.59 -48.87 -28.98
C ILE A 257 -12.70 -49.90 -27.85
N PHE A 258 -13.89 -49.98 -27.24
CA PHE A 258 -14.24 -51.05 -26.32
C PHE A 258 -15.09 -52.10 -27.03
N ILE A 259 -14.66 -53.36 -26.92
CA ILE A 259 -15.40 -54.51 -27.44
C ILE A 259 -15.83 -55.36 -26.24
N GLU A 260 -17.12 -55.42 -25.96
CA GLU A 260 -17.68 -56.33 -24.96
C GLU A 260 -17.53 -57.79 -25.40
N LYS A 261 -16.79 -58.61 -24.64
CA LYS A 261 -16.55 -60.01 -25.00
C LYS A 261 -17.84 -60.83 -25.04
N ALA A 262 -18.83 -60.47 -24.22
CA ALA A 262 -20.15 -61.10 -24.23
C ALA A 262 -20.93 -60.88 -25.54
N LYS A 263 -20.60 -59.83 -26.30
CA LYS A 263 -21.24 -59.50 -27.59
C LYS A 263 -20.47 -60.08 -28.80
N ILE A 264 -19.32 -60.72 -28.58
CA ILE A 264 -18.61 -61.46 -29.62
C ILE A 264 -19.32 -62.80 -29.81
N ASN A 265 -20.15 -62.89 -30.86
CA ASN A 265 -20.86 -64.13 -31.17
C ASN A 265 -19.87 -65.28 -31.43
N ARG A 266 -20.21 -66.48 -30.91
CA ARG A 266 -19.40 -67.71 -31.01
C ARG A 266 -19.09 -68.03 -32.48
N GLY A 267 -17.86 -67.78 -32.89
CA GLY A 267 -17.39 -67.99 -34.26
C GLY A 267 -16.05 -67.33 -34.59
N TYR A 268 -15.60 -66.37 -33.78
CA TYR A 268 -14.30 -65.73 -33.95
C TYR A 268 -13.24 -66.37 -33.04
N LEU A 269 -12.09 -66.72 -33.62
CA LEU A 269 -10.93 -67.31 -32.94
C LEU A 269 -9.80 -66.27 -32.98
N GLN A 270 -9.25 -65.90 -31.82
CA GLN A 270 -8.11 -64.97 -31.77
C GLN A 270 -6.84 -65.74 -32.19
N ASN A 271 -6.30 -65.44 -33.36
CA ASN A 271 -5.03 -66.03 -33.78
C ASN A 271 -3.89 -65.52 -32.88
N PRO A 272 -3.10 -66.41 -32.25
CA PRO A 272 -1.98 -66.00 -31.42
C PRO A 272 -0.92 -65.27 -32.28
N LYS A 273 -0.37 -64.17 -31.77
CA LYS A 273 0.67 -63.39 -32.45
C LYS A 273 1.89 -64.30 -32.70
N HIS A 274 2.28 -64.46 -33.95
CA HIS A 274 3.46 -65.24 -34.34
C HIS A 274 4.70 -64.61 -33.72
N LYS A 275 5.39 -65.33 -32.83
CA LYS A 275 6.70 -64.90 -32.33
C LYS A 275 7.68 -64.99 -33.50
N ARG A 276 8.28 -63.86 -33.87
CA ARG A 276 9.39 -63.84 -34.83
C ARG A 276 10.60 -64.47 -34.15
N THR A 277 11.06 -65.60 -34.67
CA THR A 277 12.41 -66.10 -34.38
C THR A 277 13.42 -65.24 -35.13
N TRP A 278 14.48 -64.87 -34.42
CA TRP A 278 15.52 -63.93 -34.82
C TRP A 278 16.36 -64.45 -35.99
#